data_AF-A0AAU6YRS9-F1
#
_entry.id   AF-A0AAU6YRS9-F1
#
_cell.length_a   1.000
_cell.length_b   1.000
_cell.length_c   1.000
_cell.angle_alpha   90.00
_cell.angle_beta   90.00
_cell.angle_gamma   90.00
#
_symmetry.space_group_name_H-M   'P 1'
#
loop_
_entity.id
_entity.type
_entity.pdbx_description
1 polymer ?
#
loop_
_entity_poly.entity_id
_entity_poly.type
_entity_poly.pdbx_seq_one_letter_code
_entity_poly.pdbx_strand_id
1 'polypeptide(L)'
;MSRNQLSLRRFRFHDALITSPVELSWRGRLLRVIDACFDGIYGSLHPEVLVVGNDVLVSLALALHLAECGFEVLISPDNLDIESWPNPHYSANNLAIFSTWTGEMAEVLGSRFGKDFEVGSIASAIGALCEGCKQTGRVSIIKDTALQSDRGFCRGAPGKHLLFPLRPEIRQQAGLHPFWKVITTRLPSIQFNHRELEFVSTGLVVLTSHPSRFLHPEASTCSRVGQARVSVTDVSEKGRHNDLRTALALRIT
;
A
#
# COMPACT_ATOMS: atom_id res chain seq x y z
N MET A 1 20.19 1.83 -11.00
CA MET A 1 18.73 1.61 -10.96
C MET A 1 18.09 2.86 -10.39
N SER A 2 17.21 3.53 -11.15
CA SER A 2 16.70 4.85 -10.78
C SER A 2 15.79 4.76 -9.56
N ARG A 3 16.13 5.51 -8.52
CA ARG A 3 15.18 5.86 -7.46
C ARG A 3 14.27 6.92 -8.06
N ASN A 4 13.02 6.58 -8.34
CA ASN A 4 12.07 7.55 -8.86
C ASN A 4 11.55 8.35 -7.67
N GLN A 5 12.29 9.38 -7.28
CA GLN A 5 11.77 10.40 -6.36
C GLN A 5 10.54 11.04 -7.00
N LEU A 6 9.50 11.23 -6.19
CA LEU A 6 8.36 12.00 -6.61
C LEU A 6 8.85 13.40 -7.00
N SER A 7 8.47 13.89 -8.17
CA SER A 7 8.88 15.22 -8.62
C SER A 7 7.72 16.18 -8.51
N LEU A 8 8.04 17.37 -7.99
CA LEU A 8 7.16 18.52 -7.95
C LEU A 8 6.62 18.83 -9.36
N ARG A 9 5.31 19.07 -9.48
CA ARG A 9 4.68 19.49 -10.73
C ARG A 9 4.19 20.93 -10.64
N ARG A 10 4.67 21.77 -11.56
CA ARG A 10 4.43 23.24 -11.60
C ARG A 10 2.98 23.71 -11.74
N PHE A 11 2.01 22.81 -11.95
CA PHE A 11 0.60 23.17 -11.99
C PHE A 11 -0.28 21.93 -11.81
N ARG A 12 -1.05 21.90 -10.72
CA ARG A 12 -2.01 20.83 -10.43
C ARG A 12 -3.28 21.39 -9.81
N PHE A 13 -4.05 22.13 -10.62
CA PHE A 13 -5.33 22.73 -10.21
C PHE A 13 -6.24 21.75 -9.46
N HIS A 14 -6.44 20.56 -10.05
CA HIS A 14 -7.29 19.52 -9.46
C HIS A 14 -6.74 19.04 -8.11
N ASP A 15 -5.44 18.80 -8.01
CA ASP A 15 -4.82 18.34 -6.77
C ASP A 15 -4.91 19.40 -5.67
N ALA A 16 -4.67 20.66 -6.00
CA ALA A 16 -4.83 21.79 -5.08
C ALA A 16 -6.26 21.90 -4.52
N LEU A 17 -7.27 21.57 -5.33
CA LEU A 17 -8.68 21.54 -4.93
C LEU A 17 -9.01 20.36 -4.02
N ILE A 18 -8.68 19.14 -4.42
CA ILE A 18 -9.09 17.92 -3.69
C ILE A 18 -8.37 17.81 -2.34
N THR A 19 -7.13 18.30 -2.24
CA THR A 19 -6.38 18.35 -0.98
C THR A 19 -6.64 19.63 -0.18
N SER A 20 -7.57 20.49 -0.61
CA SER A 20 -7.88 21.70 0.17
C SER A 20 -8.63 21.31 1.45
N PRO A 21 -8.35 21.96 2.59
CA PRO A 21 -9.09 21.71 3.82
C PRO A 21 -10.57 21.99 3.65
N VAL A 22 -11.42 21.18 4.29
CA VAL A 22 -12.89 21.32 4.21
C VAL A 22 -13.35 22.69 4.73
N GLU A 23 -12.71 23.19 5.78
CA GLU A 23 -13.01 24.47 6.45
C GLU A 23 -12.60 25.70 5.62
N LEU A 24 -11.81 25.52 4.56
CA LEU A 24 -11.29 26.64 3.77
C LEU A 24 -12.44 27.33 3.00
N SER A 25 -12.56 28.66 3.18
CA SER A 25 -13.54 29.49 2.47
C SER A 25 -13.33 29.48 0.96
N TRP A 26 -14.36 29.83 0.19
CA TRP A 26 -14.25 29.86 -1.28
C TRP A 26 -13.14 30.79 -1.78
N ARG A 27 -12.93 31.94 -1.10
CA ARG A 27 -11.83 32.88 -1.41
C ARG A 27 -10.48 32.25 -1.10
N GLY A 28 -10.34 31.60 0.04
CA GLY A 28 -9.11 30.89 0.40
C GLY A 28 -8.78 29.77 -0.57
N ARG A 29 -9.79 29.05 -1.08
CA ARG A 29 -9.60 28.03 -2.12
C ARG A 29 -9.08 28.62 -3.43
N LEU A 30 -9.68 29.73 -3.87
CA LEU A 30 -9.25 30.42 -5.07
C LEU A 30 -7.79 30.86 -4.95
N LEU A 31 -7.41 31.45 -3.81
CA LEU A 31 -6.02 31.84 -3.54
C LEU A 31 -5.07 30.64 -3.57
N ARG A 32 -5.42 29.53 -2.89
CA ARG A 32 -4.60 28.31 -2.91
C ARG A 32 -4.39 27.75 -4.32
N VAL A 33 -5.44 27.78 -5.14
CA VAL A 33 -5.36 27.35 -6.54
C VAL A 33 -4.46 28.27 -7.35
N ILE A 34 -4.57 29.58 -7.13
CA ILE A 34 -3.71 30.59 -7.77
C ILE A 34 -2.25 30.38 -7.33
N ASP A 35 -1.99 30.20 -6.03
CA ASP A 35 -0.65 29.91 -5.50
C ASP A 35 -0.07 28.62 -6.12
N ALA A 36 -0.91 27.60 -6.34
CA ALA A 36 -0.50 26.38 -7.03
C ALA A 36 -0.08 26.60 -8.49
N CYS A 37 -0.54 27.68 -9.14
CA CYS A 37 -0.10 28.07 -10.49
C CYS A 37 1.30 28.71 -10.49
N PHE A 38 1.67 29.40 -9.40
CA PHE A 38 2.91 30.15 -9.32
C PHE A 38 4.05 29.32 -8.70
N ASP A 39 3.79 28.67 -7.57
CA ASP A 39 4.82 27.96 -6.79
C ASP A 39 4.77 26.44 -6.99
N GLY A 40 3.69 25.88 -7.54
CA GLY A 40 3.69 24.52 -8.04
C GLY A 40 3.96 23.42 -7.01
N ILE A 41 3.50 23.59 -5.77
CA ILE A 41 3.55 22.74 -4.56
C ILE A 41 3.51 21.21 -4.54
N TYR A 42 3.13 20.55 -5.63
CA TYR A 42 2.38 19.29 -5.52
C TYR A 42 3.09 18.14 -6.21
N GLY A 43 3.28 17.06 -5.45
CA GLY A 43 3.63 15.75 -5.94
C GLY A 43 2.46 14.79 -5.76
N SER A 44 1.97 14.18 -6.84
CA SER A 44 0.82 13.28 -6.77
C SER A 44 1.07 11.96 -7.49
N LEU A 45 0.60 10.87 -6.88
CA LEU A 45 0.50 9.54 -7.48
C LEU A 45 -0.96 9.16 -7.63
N HIS A 46 -1.32 8.61 -8.79
CA HIS A 46 -2.69 8.22 -9.09
C HIS A 46 -2.80 6.75 -9.53
N PRO A 47 -2.36 5.78 -8.72
CA PRO A 47 -2.54 4.37 -9.06
C PRO A 47 -4.03 4.02 -9.10
N GLU A 48 -4.37 2.97 -9.85
CA GLU A 48 -5.73 2.43 -9.85
C GLU A 48 -6.05 1.72 -8.53
N VAL A 49 -5.06 0.95 -8.04
CA VAL A 49 -5.15 0.20 -6.79
C VAL A 49 -3.96 0.48 -5.89
N LEU A 50 -4.24 0.72 -4.61
CA LEU A 50 -3.23 0.81 -3.56
C LEU A 50 -3.35 -0.41 -2.65
N VAL A 51 -2.32 -1.25 -2.61
CA VAL A 51 -2.21 -2.39 -1.69
C VAL A 51 -1.42 -1.94 -0.48
N VAL A 52 -2.02 -2.04 0.71
CA VAL A 52 -1.41 -1.57 1.97
C VAL A 52 -1.37 -2.71 2.99
N GLY A 53 -0.22 -2.87 3.65
CA GLY A 53 -0.09 -3.81 4.75
C GLY A 53 1.31 -4.39 4.90
N ASN A 54 1.45 -5.30 5.85
CA ASN A 54 2.73 -5.90 6.25
C ASN A 54 2.94 -7.33 5.78
N ASP A 55 1.90 -7.98 5.27
CA ASP A 55 2.01 -9.31 4.70
C ASP A 55 2.67 -9.22 3.32
N VAL A 56 3.97 -9.43 3.29
CA VAL A 56 4.78 -9.34 2.06
C VAL A 56 4.27 -10.28 0.97
N LEU A 57 4.01 -11.53 1.33
CA LEU A 57 3.67 -12.57 0.37
C LEU A 57 2.28 -12.32 -0.22
N VAL A 58 1.30 -12.03 0.64
CA VAL A 58 -0.07 -11.75 0.21
C VAL A 58 -0.11 -10.46 -0.62
N SER A 59 0.64 -9.43 -0.23
CA SER A 59 0.68 -8.16 -0.97
C SER A 59 1.27 -8.32 -2.36
N LEU A 60 2.35 -9.10 -2.51
CA LEU A 60 2.94 -9.38 -3.83
C LEU A 60 2.06 -10.28 -4.68
N ALA A 61 1.49 -11.34 -4.12
CA ALA A 61 0.59 -12.24 -4.84
C ALA A 61 -0.65 -11.50 -5.35
N LEU A 62 -1.24 -10.66 -4.50
CA LEU A 62 -2.35 -9.78 -4.89
C LEU A 62 -1.91 -8.78 -5.97
N ALA A 63 -0.78 -8.11 -5.80
CA ALA A 63 -0.31 -7.11 -6.76
C ALA A 63 -0.07 -7.73 -8.14
N LEU A 64 0.55 -8.92 -8.20
CA LEU A 64 0.73 -9.66 -9.45
C LEU A 64 -0.63 -10.03 -10.07
N HIS A 65 -1.53 -10.59 -9.26
CA HIS A 65 -2.88 -10.95 -9.71
C HIS A 65 -3.61 -9.77 -10.37
N LEU A 66 -3.62 -8.62 -9.70
CA LEU A 66 -4.29 -7.41 -10.20
C LEU A 66 -3.57 -6.82 -11.42
N ALA A 67 -2.24 -6.87 -11.46
CA ALA A 67 -1.46 -6.41 -12.60
C ALA A 67 -1.70 -7.27 -13.86
N GLU A 68 -1.85 -8.59 -13.70
CA GLU A 68 -2.26 -9.49 -14.80
C GLU A 68 -3.68 -9.20 -15.29
N CYS A 69 -4.55 -8.70 -14.42
CA CYS A 69 -5.87 -8.18 -14.79
C CYS A 69 -5.83 -6.78 -15.44
N GLY A 70 -4.64 -6.18 -15.57
CA GLY A 70 -4.43 -4.91 -16.26
C GLY A 70 -4.36 -3.68 -15.35
N PHE A 71 -4.49 -3.83 -14.03
CA PHE A 71 -4.48 -2.69 -13.11
C PHE A 71 -3.07 -2.16 -12.84
N GLU A 72 -2.92 -0.84 -12.73
CA GLU A 72 -1.75 -0.19 -12.12
C GLU A 72 -1.82 -0.29 -10.58
N VAL A 73 -0.84 -0.96 -10.00
CA VAL A 73 -0.83 -1.28 -8.56
C VAL A 73 0.35 -0.59 -7.88
N LEU A 74 0.06 0.13 -6.80
CA LEU A 74 1.05 0.65 -5.88
C LEU A 74 1.02 -0.14 -4.58
N ILE A 75 2.16 -0.66 -4.15
CA ILE A 75 2.32 -1.33 -2.85
C ILE A 75 2.85 -0.33 -1.83
N SER A 76 2.22 -0.25 -0.67
CA SER A 76 2.62 0.58 0.46
C SER A 76 2.83 -0.29 1.70
N PRO A 77 4.08 -0.60 2.07
CA PRO A 77 4.38 -1.29 3.33
C PRO A 77 4.04 -0.42 4.55
N ASP A 78 3.43 -0.99 5.58
CA ASP A 78 3.10 -0.29 6.84
C ASP A 78 4.20 -0.50 7.89
N ASN A 79 5.31 0.19 7.67
CA ASN A 79 6.53 0.09 8.50
C ASN A 79 6.43 0.98 9.73
N LEU A 80 5.46 0.68 10.59
CA LEU A 80 5.10 1.48 11.75
C LEU A 80 5.54 0.82 13.06
N ASP A 81 5.69 1.64 14.10
CA ASP A 81 6.01 1.17 15.44
C ASP A 81 4.93 0.25 16.03
N ILE A 82 5.30 -0.45 17.10
CA ILE A 82 4.45 -1.41 17.82
C ILE A 82 3.16 -0.73 18.32
N GLU A 83 3.24 0.54 18.73
CA GLU A 83 2.12 1.30 19.31
C GLU A 83 1.12 1.81 18.26
N SER A 84 1.51 1.77 16.98
CA SER A 84 0.68 2.22 15.87
C SER A 84 -0.32 1.16 15.42
N TRP A 85 -0.24 -0.05 15.97
CA TRP A 85 -1.11 -1.17 15.66
C TRP A 85 -2.36 -1.19 16.53
N PRO A 86 -3.46 -1.80 16.04
CA PRO A 86 -4.75 -1.80 16.73
C PRO A 86 -4.74 -2.48 18.10
N ASN A 87 -3.82 -3.43 18.37
CA ASN A 87 -3.59 -3.95 19.71
C ASN A 87 -2.15 -4.50 19.89
N PRO A 88 -1.69 -4.69 21.14
CA PRO A 88 -0.36 -5.23 21.43
C PRO A 88 -0.13 -6.67 20.94
N HIS A 89 -1.17 -7.51 20.94
CA HIS A 89 -1.03 -8.92 20.54
C HIS A 89 -0.65 -9.06 19.05
N TYR A 90 -1.32 -8.31 18.17
CA TYR A 90 -0.98 -8.26 16.76
C TYR A 90 0.44 -7.73 16.55
N SER A 91 0.82 -6.66 17.25
CA SER A 91 2.15 -6.08 17.12
C SER A 91 3.28 -7.04 17.51
N ALA A 92 3.04 -7.92 18.50
CA ALA A 92 4.01 -8.91 18.96
C ALA A 92 4.16 -10.09 17.98
N ASN A 93 3.06 -10.47 17.31
CA ASN A 93 3.01 -11.71 16.51
C ASN A 93 3.15 -11.48 15.00
N ASN A 94 2.95 -10.27 14.50
CA ASN A 94 2.87 -10.00 13.06
C ASN A 94 4.07 -10.54 12.26
N LEU A 95 5.29 -10.42 12.78
CA LEU A 95 6.50 -10.85 12.09
C LEU A 95 6.58 -12.37 11.98
N ALA A 96 6.27 -13.09 13.06
CA ALA A 96 6.23 -14.55 13.07
C ALA A 96 5.16 -15.07 12.11
N ILE A 97 3.98 -14.46 12.16
CA ILE A 97 2.86 -14.78 11.26
C ILE A 97 3.27 -14.60 9.82
N PHE A 98 3.76 -13.41 9.44
CA PHE A 98 4.08 -13.10 8.04
C PHE A 98 5.31 -13.84 7.51
N SER A 99 6.17 -14.36 8.39
CA SER A 99 7.31 -15.20 8.02
C SER A 99 6.94 -16.68 7.79
N THR A 100 5.71 -17.09 8.12
CA THR A 100 5.27 -18.49 7.98
C THR A 100 5.20 -18.93 6.52
N TRP A 101 5.66 -20.15 6.25
CA TRP A 101 5.61 -20.82 4.95
C TRP A 101 5.14 -22.26 5.07
N THR A 102 4.23 -22.69 4.20
CA THR A 102 3.76 -24.08 4.13
C THR A 102 3.64 -24.57 2.68
N GLY A 103 3.64 -25.89 2.46
CA GLY A 103 3.45 -26.48 1.13
C GLY A 103 2.12 -26.09 0.48
N GLU A 104 1.05 -25.99 1.27
CA GLU A 104 -0.27 -25.53 0.79
C GLU A 104 -0.23 -24.11 0.21
N MET A 105 0.65 -23.24 0.73
CA MET A 105 0.85 -21.90 0.17
C MET A 105 1.55 -21.97 -1.20
N ALA A 106 2.50 -22.88 -1.37
CA ALA A 106 3.14 -23.15 -2.64
C ALA A 106 2.12 -23.67 -3.68
N GLU A 107 1.25 -24.59 -3.28
CA GLU A 107 0.17 -25.12 -4.14
C GLU A 107 -0.82 -24.02 -4.57
N VAL A 108 -1.18 -23.11 -3.67
CA VAL A 108 -2.08 -21.98 -4.00
C VAL A 108 -1.44 -21.05 -5.02
N LEU A 109 -0.17 -20.70 -4.85
CA LEU A 109 0.55 -19.86 -5.82
C LEU A 109 0.75 -20.59 -7.14
N GLY A 110 1.12 -21.87 -7.08
CA GLY A 110 1.30 -22.74 -8.24
C GLY A 110 0.03 -22.86 -9.09
N SER A 111 -1.11 -23.07 -8.42
CA SER A 111 -2.41 -23.16 -9.08
C SER A 111 -2.82 -21.87 -9.79
N ARG A 112 -2.42 -20.70 -9.25
CA ARG A 112 -2.79 -19.40 -9.82
C ARG A 112 -1.82 -18.90 -10.88
N PHE A 113 -0.51 -19.08 -10.69
CA PHE A 113 0.53 -18.46 -11.52
C PHE A 113 1.38 -19.49 -12.30
N GLY A 114 1.13 -20.79 -12.12
CA GLY A 114 1.84 -21.87 -12.79
C GLY A 114 2.89 -22.55 -11.90
N LYS A 115 3.38 -23.72 -12.35
CA LYS A 115 4.26 -24.61 -11.57
C LYS A 115 5.55 -23.97 -11.05
N ASP A 116 6.04 -22.92 -11.73
CA ASP A 116 7.25 -22.20 -11.31
C ASP A 116 7.08 -21.49 -9.94
N PHE A 117 5.84 -21.38 -9.46
CA PHE A 117 5.50 -20.82 -8.14
C PHE A 117 5.32 -21.89 -7.05
N GLU A 118 5.40 -23.18 -7.37
CA GLU A 118 5.40 -24.31 -6.41
C GLU A 118 6.77 -24.49 -5.76
N VAL A 119 7.24 -23.45 -5.07
CA VAL A 119 8.61 -23.40 -4.54
C VAL A 119 8.71 -23.91 -3.11
N GLY A 120 9.92 -24.34 -2.72
CA GLY A 120 10.16 -24.89 -1.38
C GLY A 120 10.28 -23.87 -0.24
N SER A 121 10.34 -22.56 -0.53
CA SER A 121 10.54 -21.54 0.50
C SER A 121 9.86 -20.21 0.20
N ILE A 122 9.52 -19.45 1.24
CA ILE A 122 8.99 -18.09 1.14
C ILE A 122 9.92 -17.14 0.38
N ALA A 123 11.24 -17.26 0.56
CA ALA A 123 12.21 -16.41 -0.12
C ALA A 123 12.19 -16.66 -1.65
N SER A 124 12.10 -17.93 -2.06
CA SER A 124 11.92 -18.31 -3.46
C SER A 124 10.60 -17.78 -4.02
N ALA A 125 9.52 -17.86 -3.23
CA ALA A 125 8.19 -17.41 -3.65
C ALA A 125 8.16 -15.89 -3.88
N ILE A 126 8.71 -15.13 -2.93
CA ILE A 126 8.86 -13.68 -3.05
C ILE A 126 9.73 -13.32 -4.25
N GLY A 127 10.80 -14.08 -4.49
CA GLY A 127 11.65 -13.91 -5.67
C GLY A 127 10.89 -14.06 -6.99
N ALA A 128 10.13 -15.14 -7.14
CA ALA A 128 9.31 -15.40 -8.32
C ALA A 128 8.20 -14.36 -8.50
N LEU A 129 7.51 -14.00 -7.42
CA LEU A 129 6.47 -12.96 -7.44
C LEU A 129 7.01 -11.58 -7.80
N CYS A 130 8.21 -11.20 -7.31
CA CYS A 130 8.84 -9.95 -7.71
C CYS A 130 9.14 -9.92 -9.21
N GLU A 131 9.65 -11.03 -9.75
CA GLU A 131 9.98 -11.10 -11.18
C GLU A 131 8.70 -11.05 -12.03
N GLY A 132 7.66 -11.80 -11.66
CA GLY A 132 6.34 -11.69 -12.28
C GLY A 132 5.78 -10.26 -12.24
N CYS A 133 5.78 -9.62 -11.07
CA CYS A 133 5.34 -8.23 -10.91
C CYS A 133 6.13 -7.28 -11.83
N LYS A 134 7.45 -7.44 -11.88
CA LYS A 134 8.33 -6.61 -12.71
C LYS A 134 8.04 -6.80 -14.21
N GLN A 135 7.78 -8.03 -14.65
CA GLN A 135 7.44 -8.34 -16.05
C GLN A 135 6.14 -7.66 -16.49
N THR A 136 5.18 -7.46 -15.59
CA THR A 136 3.94 -6.72 -15.92
C THR A 136 4.19 -5.24 -16.22
N GLY A 137 5.24 -4.64 -15.65
CA GLY A 137 5.50 -3.20 -15.72
C GLY A 137 4.47 -2.32 -14.99
N ARG A 138 3.48 -2.91 -14.28
CA ARG A 138 2.35 -2.20 -13.66
C ARG A 138 2.42 -2.11 -12.14
N VAL A 139 3.42 -2.73 -11.53
CA VAL A 139 3.58 -2.78 -10.06
C VAL A 139 4.73 -1.90 -9.64
N SER A 140 4.45 -0.96 -8.74
CA SER A 140 5.45 -0.13 -8.06
C SER A 140 5.32 -0.25 -6.54
N ILE A 141 6.37 0.11 -5.81
CA ILE A 141 6.38 0.10 -4.34
C ILE A 141 6.80 1.46 -3.77
N ILE A 142 6.11 1.90 -2.71
CA ILE A 142 6.52 3.06 -1.92
C ILE A 142 7.66 2.65 -1.00
N LYS A 143 8.78 3.36 -1.11
CA LYS A 143 9.98 3.12 -0.31
C LYS A 143 9.99 4.00 0.94
N ASP A 144 10.35 3.39 2.07
CA ASP A 144 10.65 4.06 3.35
C ASP A 144 9.54 5.00 3.86
N THR A 145 8.30 4.83 3.40
CA THR A 145 7.19 5.72 3.73
C THR A 145 5.91 4.93 3.92
N ALA A 146 5.30 5.08 5.09
CA ALA A 146 3.95 4.62 5.36
C ALA A 146 2.96 5.76 5.09
N LEU A 147 1.69 5.41 4.88
CA LEU A 147 0.64 6.35 4.51
C LEU A 147 -0.38 6.54 5.63
N GLN A 148 -1.03 7.70 5.65
CA GLN A 148 -2.18 7.99 6.49
C GLN A 148 -3.36 8.45 5.63
N SER A 149 -4.57 8.06 6.00
CA SER A 149 -5.78 8.60 5.37
C SER A 149 -6.01 10.05 5.77
N ASP A 150 -6.67 10.83 4.91
CA ASP A 150 -6.99 12.23 5.18
C ASP A 150 -8.06 12.43 6.27
N ARG A 151 -8.77 11.38 6.70
CA ARG A 151 -9.83 11.40 7.75
C ARG A 151 -10.94 12.45 7.53
N GLY A 152 -11.19 12.85 6.27
CA GLY A 152 -12.18 13.89 5.95
C GLY A 152 -11.70 15.31 6.22
N PHE A 153 -10.42 15.53 6.52
CA PHE A 153 -9.85 16.87 6.63
C PHE A 153 -9.74 17.55 5.27
N CYS A 154 -9.63 16.77 4.19
CA CYS A 154 -9.57 17.27 2.82
C CYS A 154 -10.94 17.15 2.13
N ARG A 155 -11.17 17.99 1.12
CA ARG A 155 -12.40 17.90 0.31
C ARG A 155 -12.55 16.56 -0.42
N GLY A 156 -11.44 15.92 -0.76
CA GLY A 156 -11.44 14.65 -1.48
C GLY A 156 -11.89 14.80 -2.93
N ALA A 157 -12.00 13.66 -3.59
CA ALA A 157 -12.64 13.54 -4.91
C ALA A 157 -13.63 12.37 -4.87
N PRO A 158 -14.76 12.45 -5.60
CA PRO A 158 -15.72 11.36 -5.65
C PRO A 158 -15.06 10.03 -6.05
N GLY A 159 -15.31 8.98 -5.27
CA GLY A 159 -14.76 7.64 -5.54
C GLY A 159 -13.24 7.52 -5.41
N LYS A 160 -12.56 8.47 -4.77
CA LYS A 160 -11.12 8.42 -4.55
C LYS A 160 -10.77 8.56 -3.07
N HIS A 161 -9.79 7.79 -2.64
CA HIS A 161 -9.12 7.97 -1.36
C HIS A 161 -7.94 8.89 -1.52
N LEU A 162 -7.77 9.82 -0.57
CA LEU A 162 -6.54 10.60 -0.44
C LEU A 162 -5.73 10.07 0.73
N LEU A 163 -4.50 9.66 0.44
CA LEU A 163 -3.55 9.22 1.44
C LEU A 163 -2.29 10.07 1.38
N PHE A 164 -1.80 10.48 2.55
CA PHE A 164 -0.64 11.33 2.68
C PHE A 164 0.52 10.56 3.30
N PRO A 165 1.77 10.89 2.94
CA PRO A 165 2.92 10.29 3.58
C PRO A 165 2.96 10.69 5.06
N LEU A 166 3.23 9.71 5.92
CA LEU A 166 3.47 9.99 7.34
C LEU A 166 4.78 10.75 7.52
N ARG A 167 4.82 11.57 8.58
CA ARG A 167 6.00 12.37 8.91
C ARG A 167 7.18 11.46 9.27
N PRO A 168 8.43 11.83 8.92
CA PRO A 168 9.65 11.07 9.28
C PRO A 168 9.74 10.66 10.74
N GLU A 169 9.34 11.53 11.66
CA GLU A 169 9.55 11.37 13.10
C GLU A 169 8.58 10.35 13.71
N ILE A 170 7.45 10.11 13.04
CA ILE A 170 6.43 9.12 13.44
C ILE A 170 6.81 7.73 12.90
N ARG A 171 7.78 7.65 11.99
CA ARG A 171 8.30 6.39 11.44
C ARG A 171 9.47 5.90 12.30
N GLN A 172 9.20 5.18 13.38
CA GLN A 172 10.27 4.39 14.00
C GLN A 172 10.43 3.06 13.26
N GLN A 173 11.68 2.72 12.91
CA GLN A 173 12.05 1.45 12.27
C GLN A 173 11.91 0.27 13.25
N ALA A 174 10.70 -0.01 13.74
CA ALA A 174 10.41 -1.33 14.26
C ALA A 174 10.51 -2.32 13.09
N GLY A 175 11.19 -3.43 13.34
CA GLY A 175 11.73 -4.36 12.34
C GLY A 175 10.80 -4.61 11.16
N LEU A 176 11.09 -3.93 10.05
CA LEU A 176 10.65 -4.31 8.73
C LEU A 176 10.76 -5.83 8.58
N HIS A 177 9.69 -6.49 8.12
CA HIS A 177 9.85 -7.84 7.60
C HIS A 177 11.01 -7.79 6.59
N PRO A 178 12.10 -8.56 6.77
CA PRO A 178 13.32 -8.39 5.99
C PRO A 178 13.10 -8.42 4.47
N PHE A 179 12.06 -9.10 4.00
CA PHE A 179 11.71 -9.16 2.59
C PHE A 179 11.23 -7.84 1.99
N TRP A 180 10.71 -6.88 2.76
CA TRP A 180 10.39 -5.55 2.22
C TRP A 180 11.64 -4.83 1.72
N LYS A 181 12.77 -4.98 2.42
CA LYS A 181 14.08 -4.47 1.93
C LYS A 181 14.48 -5.15 0.63
N VAL A 182 14.19 -6.44 0.47
CA VAL A 182 14.47 -7.17 -0.77
C VAL A 182 13.58 -6.64 -1.91
N ILE A 183 12.29 -6.47 -1.68
CA ILE A 183 11.32 -6.07 -2.71
C ILE A 183 11.61 -4.66 -3.24
N THR A 184 11.96 -3.72 -2.35
CA THR A 184 12.33 -2.36 -2.75
C THR A 184 13.57 -2.29 -3.64
N THR A 185 14.39 -3.35 -3.69
CA THR A 185 15.51 -3.44 -4.64
C THR A 185 15.16 -4.14 -5.96
N ARG A 186 14.02 -4.86 -6.00
CA ARG A 186 13.61 -5.68 -7.15
C ARG A 186 12.49 -5.07 -7.97
N LEU A 187 11.65 -4.23 -7.38
CA LEU A 187 10.56 -3.53 -8.04
C LEU A 187 10.88 -2.03 -8.24
N PRO A 188 10.24 -1.37 -9.22
CA PRO A 188 10.25 0.08 -9.34
C PRO A 188 9.82 0.74 -8.02
N SER A 189 10.73 1.49 -7.41
CA SER A 189 10.51 2.12 -6.11
C SER A 189 10.25 3.60 -6.26
N ILE A 190 9.17 4.09 -5.64
CA ILE A 190 8.84 5.51 -5.54
C ILE A 190 9.18 5.99 -4.13
N GLN A 191 9.80 7.17 -4.03
CA GLN A 191 10.15 7.77 -2.75
C GLN A 191 9.55 9.18 -2.65
N PHE A 192 8.90 9.46 -1.52
CA PHE A 192 8.45 10.79 -1.16
C PHE A 192 9.63 11.65 -0.67
N ASN A 193 9.64 12.91 -1.07
CA ASN A 193 10.70 13.85 -0.71
C ASN A 193 10.48 14.50 0.67
N HIS A 194 9.23 14.53 1.14
CA HIS A 194 8.78 15.20 2.36
C HIS A 194 9.10 16.69 2.44
N ARG A 195 9.25 17.35 1.28
CA ARG A 195 9.54 18.79 1.17
C ARG A 195 8.35 19.61 0.69
N GLU A 196 7.32 18.95 0.21
CA GLU A 196 6.18 19.54 -0.50
C GLU A 196 4.89 18.81 -0.12
N LEU A 197 3.75 19.25 -0.65
CA LEU A 197 2.51 18.53 -0.41
C LEU A 197 2.45 17.33 -1.35
N GLU A 198 2.78 16.17 -0.82
CA GLU A 198 2.78 14.91 -1.55
C GLU A 198 1.63 14.02 -1.11
N PHE A 199 0.99 13.31 -2.05
CA PHE A 199 -0.11 12.40 -1.72
C PHE A 199 -0.36 11.34 -2.80
N VAL A 200 -1.10 10.30 -2.40
CA VAL A 200 -1.66 9.27 -3.27
C VAL A 200 -3.16 9.49 -3.40
N SER A 201 -3.68 9.43 -4.62
CA SER A 201 -5.10 9.42 -4.91
C SER A 201 -5.49 8.17 -5.69
N THR A 202 -6.20 7.26 -5.04
CA THR A 202 -6.53 5.93 -5.61
C THR A 202 -8.02 5.67 -5.59
N GLY A 203 -8.52 4.86 -6.54
CA GLY A 203 -9.92 4.42 -6.54
C GLY A 203 -10.21 3.32 -5.53
N LEU A 204 -9.21 2.47 -5.27
CA LEU A 204 -9.32 1.33 -4.38
C LEU A 204 -8.13 1.25 -3.44
N VAL A 205 -8.41 0.99 -2.17
CA VAL A 205 -7.42 0.59 -1.17
C VAL A 205 -7.70 -0.85 -0.78
N VAL A 206 -6.68 -1.72 -0.87
CA VAL A 206 -6.77 -3.10 -0.42
C VAL A 206 -5.84 -3.31 0.76
N LEU A 207 -6.41 -3.65 1.91
CA LEU A 207 -5.68 -3.96 3.13
C LEU A 207 -5.36 -5.46 3.16
N THR A 208 -4.08 -5.82 3.27
CA THR A 208 -3.61 -7.22 3.37
C THR A 208 -3.36 -7.65 4.81
N SER A 209 -3.23 -6.67 5.71
CA SER A 209 -3.06 -6.86 7.14
C SER A 209 -3.91 -5.84 7.91
N HIS A 210 -4.06 -5.99 9.22
CA HIS A 210 -4.85 -5.03 9.99
C HIS A 210 -4.31 -3.60 9.83
N PRO A 211 -5.18 -2.60 9.60
CA PRO A 211 -4.77 -1.23 9.40
C PRO A 211 -4.16 -0.66 10.69
N SER A 212 -3.15 0.18 10.54
CA SER A 212 -2.64 1.00 11.64
C SER A 212 -3.65 2.07 12.04
N ARG A 213 -3.44 2.71 13.20
CA ARG A 213 -4.25 3.86 13.65
C ARG A 213 -4.28 5.03 12.65
N PHE A 214 -3.33 5.10 11.72
CA PHE A 214 -3.23 6.16 10.72
C PHE A 214 -4.07 5.90 9.47
N LEU A 215 -4.46 4.66 9.23
CA LEU A 215 -5.33 4.26 8.14
C LEU A 215 -6.73 4.04 8.66
N HIS A 216 -7.70 4.79 8.11
CA HIS A 216 -9.09 4.71 8.54
C HIS A 216 -9.83 3.73 7.63
N PRO A 217 -10.19 2.53 8.12
CA PRO A 217 -10.71 1.46 7.27
C PRO A 217 -12.22 1.56 7.02
N GLU A 218 -12.89 2.61 7.49
CA GLU A 218 -14.36 2.72 7.54
C GLU A 218 -15.02 3.06 6.19
N ALA A 219 -14.24 3.26 5.13
CA ALA A 219 -14.79 3.57 3.82
C ALA A 219 -15.32 2.32 3.10
N SER A 220 -16.49 2.44 2.47
CA SER A 220 -17.13 1.44 1.59
C SER A 220 -16.27 1.02 0.39
N THR A 221 -15.18 1.75 0.13
CA THR A 221 -14.24 1.56 -0.98
C THR A 221 -12.91 0.93 -0.54
N CYS A 222 -12.77 0.53 0.73
CA CYS A 222 -11.64 -0.27 1.21
C CYS A 222 -11.97 -1.77 1.15
N SER A 223 -11.18 -2.55 0.42
CA SER A 223 -11.27 -4.02 0.43
C SER A 223 -10.31 -4.61 1.47
N ARG A 224 -10.72 -5.70 2.12
CA ARG A 224 -9.91 -6.40 3.12
C ARG A 224 -9.66 -7.83 2.66
N VAL A 225 -8.40 -8.23 2.61
CA VAL A 225 -7.96 -9.59 2.25
C VAL A 225 -6.92 -10.09 3.25
N GLY A 226 -6.65 -11.40 3.23
CA GLY A 226 -5.73 -12.01 4.19
C GLY A 226 -6.11 -11.72 5.64
N GLN A 227 -5.10 -11.39 6.46
CA GLN A 227 -5.29 -11.11 7.87
C GLN A 227 -6.15 -9.85 8.11
N ALA A 228 -6.29 -8.94 7.15
CA ALA A 228 -7.18 -7.77 7.33
C ALA A 228 -8.68 -8.15 7.48
N ARG A 229 -9.06 -9.37 7.10
CA ARG A 229 -10.45 -9.86 7.17
C ARG A 229 -10.87 -10.37 8.54
N VAL A 230 -9.92 -10.84 9.34
CA VAL A 230 -10.23 -11.49 10.63
C VAL A 230 -10.43 -10.46 11.73
N SER A 231 -10.88 -10.89 12.91
CA SER A 231 -10.80 -10.03 14.10
C SER A 231 -9.33 -9.84 14.48
N VAL A 232 -8.98 -8.66 14.99
CA VAL A 232 -7.62 -8.36 15.49
C VAL A 232 -7.23 -9.24 16.70
N THR A 233 -8.19 -9.94 17.29
CA THR A 233 -7.96 -10.94 18.36
C THR A 233 -7.61 -12.33 17.84
N ASP A 234 -7.91 -12.63 16.58
CA ASP A 234 -7.91 -14.00 16.03
C ASP A 234 -6.75 -14.22 15.04
N VAL A 235 -5.69 -13.43 15.19
CA VAL A 235 -4.54 -13.41 14.28
C VAL A 235 -3.72 -14.69 14.47
N SER A 236 -3.53 -15.45 13.40
CA SER A 236 -2.95 -16.80 13.49
C SER A 236 -1.95 -17.09 12.37
N GLU A 237 -0.93 -17.88 12.71
CA GLU A 237 0.00 -18.49 11.75
C GLU A 237 -0.68 -19.60 10.93
N LYS A 238 -1.75 -20.21 11.46
CA LYS A 238 -2.47 -21.29 10.80
C LYS A 238 -3.42 -20.74 9.74
N GLY A 239 -3.50 -21.42 8.60
CA GLY A 239 -4.42 -21.04 7.54
C GLY A 239 -3.94 -19.88 6.65
N ARG A 240 -2.64 -19.53 6.67
CA ARG A 240 -2.07 -18.52 5.74
C ARG A 240 -2.31 -18.82 4.25
N HIS A 241 -2.48 -20.09 3.87
CA HIS A 241 -2.91 -20.46 2.51
C HIS A 241 -4.30 -19.89 2.18
N ASN A 242 -5.18 -19.76 3.17
CA ASN A 242 -6.51 -19.16 2.99
C ASN A 242 -6.39 -17.65 2.81
N ASP A 243 -5.45 -17.00 3.48
CA ASP A 243 -5.16 -15.58 3.25
C ASP A 243 -4.80 -15.31 1.79
N LEU A 244 -3.91 -16.14 1.23
CA LEU A 244 -3.58 -16.10 -0.20
C LEU A 244 -4.80 -16.33 -1.08
N ARG A 245 -5.60 -17.38 -0.82
CA ARG A 245 -6.81 -17.65 -1.60
C ARG A 245 -7.77 -16.46 -1.59
N THR A 246 -7.98 -15.84 -0.43
CA THR A 246 -8.89 -14.69 -0.32
C THR A 246 -8.38 -13.46 -1.07
N ALA A 247 -7.07 -13.23 -1.06
CA ALA A 247 -6.45 -12.15 -1.84
C ALA A 247 -6.59 -12.40 -3.34
N LEU A 248 -6.32 -13.63 -3.79
CA LEU A 248 -6.40 -14.03 -5.20
C LEU A 248 -7.85 -14.20 -5.71
N ALA A 249 -8.83 -14.18 -4.80
CA ALA A 249 -10.25 -14.18 -5.12
C ALA A 249 -10.84 -12.76 -5.23
N LEU A 250 -10.07 -11.71 -4.91
CA LEU A 250 -10.54 -10.34 -5.00
C LEU A 250 -10.88 -10.00 -6.45
N ARG A 251 -12.15 -9.64 -6.68
CA ARG A 251 -12.62 -9.15 -7.97
C ARG A 251 -12.86 -7.65 -7.87
N ILE A 252 -12.16 -6.88 -8.69
CA ILE A 252 -12.39 -5.46 -8.88
C ILE A 252 -13.31 -5.32 -10.09
N THR A 253 -14.52 -4.81 -9.87
CA THR A 253 -15.51 -4.49 -10.91
C THR A 253 -15.41 -3.03 -11.33
#